data_AF-I0PXZ7-F1
#
_entry.id   AF-I0PXZ7-F1
#
_cell.length_a   1.000
_cell.length_b   1.000
_cell.length_c   1.000
_cell.angle_alpha   90.00
_cell.angle_beta   90.00
_cell.angle_gamma   90.00
#
_symmetry.space_group_name_H-M   'P 1'
#
loop_
_entity.id
_entity.type
_entity.pdbx_description
1 polymer ?
#
loop_
_entity_poly.entity_id
_entity_poly.type
_entity_poly.pdbx_seq_one_letter_code
_entity_poly.pdbx_strand_id
1 'polypeptide(L)' 'MRKMIKRLLKKYKYPPEEAANALETVIRQCEQ' A
#
# COMPACT_ATOMS: atom_id res chain seq x y z
N MET A 1 9.81 2.38 1.66
CA MET A 1 8.70 1.87 0.80
C MET A 1 7.30 2.33 1.21
N ARG A 2 6.90 2.23 2.49
CA ARG A 2 5.53 2.53 2.94
C ARG A 2 4.96 3.88 2.49
N LYS A 3 5.75 4.96 2.56
CA LYS A 3 5.34 6.30 2.08
C LYS A 3 5.14 6.37 0.56
N MET A 4 5.91 5.62 -0.22
CA MET A 4 5.82 5.60 -1.70
C MET A 4 4.56 4.87 -2.16
N ILE A 5 4.26 3.72 -1.54
CA ILE A 5 3.05 2.93 -1.82
C ILE A 5 1.79 3.73 -1.46
N LYS A 6 1.77 4.41 -0.30
CA LYS A 6 0.64 5.31 0.04
C LYS A 6 0.43 6.44 -0.99
N ARG A 7 1.51 7.00 -1.55
CA ARG A 7 1.41 8.02 -2.61
C ARG A 7 0.87 7.42 -3.92
N LEU A 8 1.29 6.20 -4.27
CA LEU A 8 0.77 5.45 -5.42
C LEU A 8 -0.72 5.14 -5.27
N LEU A 9 -1.14 4.59 -4.12
CA LEU A 9 -2.53 4.28 -3.82
C LEU A 9 -3.42 5.53 -3.91
N LYS A 10 -2.94 6.68 -3.40
CA LYS A 10 -3.64 7.96 -3.57
C LYS A 10 -3.72 8.42 -5.03
N LYS A 11 -2.64 8.26 -5.82
CA LYS A 11 -2.60 8.63 -7.24
C LYS A 11 -3.65 7.86 -8.06
N TYR A 12 -3.83 6.58 -7.75
CA TYR A 12 -4.80 5.70 -8.42
C TYR A 12 -6.19 5.71 -7.79
N LYS A 13 -6.48 6.64 -6.87
CA LYS A 13 -7.77 6.73 -6.14
C LYS A 13 -8.18 5.42 -5.47
N TYR A 14 -7.20 4.70 -4.94
CA TYR A 14 -7.42 3.42 -4.29
C TYR A 14 -8.23 3.62 -2.99
N PRO A 15 -9.28 2.82 -2.75
CA PRO A 15 -10.13 2.99 -1.58
C PRO A 15 -9.33 2.80 -0.28
N PRO A 16 -9.57 3.65 0.74
CA PRO A 16 -8.77 3.64 1.97
C PRO A 16 -8.93 2.36 2.79
N GLU A 17 -10.09 1.68 2.67
CA GLU A 17 -10.38 0.41 3.32
C GLU A 17 -9.47 -0.71 2.81
N GLU A 18 -9.30 -0.80 1.49
CA GLU A 18 -8.42 -1.80 0.87
C GLU A 18 -6.94 -1.37 0.89
N ALA A 19 -6.67 -0.06 0.98
CA ALA A 19 -5.31 0.49 0.99
C ALA A 19 -4.46 -0.02 2.16
N ALA A 20 -5.10 -0.30 3.31
CA ALA A 20 -4.42 -0.87 4.47
C ALA A 20 -3.91 -2.29 4.18
N ASN A 21 -4.78 -3.13 3.60
CA ASN A 21 -4.48 -4.51 3.24
C ASN A 21 -3.42 -4.60 2.12
N ALA A 22 -3.55 -3.77 1.09
CA ALA A 22 -2.56 -3.69 0.00
C ALA A 22 -1.18 -3.29 0.53
N LEU A 23 -1.13 -2.34 1.48
CA LEU A 23 0.11 -1.90 2.09
C LEU A 23 0.76 -2.99 2.95
N GLU A 24 -0.04 -3.72 3.73
CA GLU A 24 0.42 -4.83 4.57
C GLU A 24 0.96 -5.98 3.72
N THR A 25 0.26 -6.33 2.64
CA THR A 25 0.69 -7.37 1.69
C THR A 25 2.07 -7.07 1.11
N VAL A 26 2.29 -5.85 0.64
CA VAL A 26 3.59 -5.46 0.05
C VAL A 26 4.70 -5.39 1.11
N ILE A 27 4.39 -4.97 2.34
CA ILE A 27 5.37 -4.99 3.44
C ILE A 27 5.80 -6.42 3.73
N ARG A 28 4.84 -7.34 3.86
CA ARG A 28 5.11 -8.76 4.09
C ARG A 28 5.97 -9.39 2.99
N GLN A 29 5.74 -9.02 1.73
CA GLN A 29 6.53 -9.47 0.58
C GLN A 29 7.97 -8.94 0.57
N CYS A 30 8.24 -7.84 1.26
CA CYS A 30 9.59 -7.27 1.36
C CYS A 30 10.36 -7.74 2.60
N GLU A 31 9.68 -8.35 3.57
CA GLU A 31 10.27 -8.91 4.80
C GLU A 31 10.50 -10.43 4.70
N GLN A 32 9.94 -11.09 3.68
CA GLN A 32 10.29 -12.44 3.23
C GLN A 32 11.40 -12.38 2.17
#